data_AF-A0A2P8NJG5-F1
#
_entry.id   AF-A0A2P8NJG5-F1
#
_cell.length_a   1.000
_cell.length_b   1.000
_cell.length_c   1.000
_cell.angle_alpha   90.00
_cell.angle_beta   90.00
_cell.angle_gamma   90.00
#
_symmetry.space_group_name_H-M   'P 1'
#
loop_
_entity.id
_entity.type
_entity.pdbx_description
1 polymer ?
#
loop_
_entity_poly.entity_id
_entity_poly.type
_entity_poly.pdbx_seq_one_letter_code
_entity_poly.pdbx_strand_id
1 'polypeptide(L)'
;MNRLRDRLAENARGEIGQASAVAREVLDCPGQLDALVALLADDDATVVAHAAHAAMQVALDRPDLFQGRAAHLISLLARPGPWERGEQLPKILARLDLEKGEASRLAKILLGKLDERSTIAAASALSALVELACTGRIEPAVARRAHSRALASPRKALAARARRLAQKVRDLG
;
A
#
# COMPACT_ATOMS: atom_id res chain seq x y z
N MET A 1 14.59 10.34 21.74
CA MET A 1 15.18 9.70 20.54
C MET A 1 14.30 8.52 20.15
N ASN A 2 13.88 8.44 18.89
CA ASN A 2 13.04 7.33 18.41
C ASN A 2 13.96 6.27 17.79
N ARG A 3 14.29 5.23 18.55
CA ARG A 3 15.23 4.17 18.13
C ARG A 3 14.86 3.51 16.79
N LEU A 4 13.57 3.42 16.47
CA LEU A 4 13.12 2.90 15.18
C LEU A 4 13.46 3.87 14.04
N ARG A 5 13.24 5.17 14.25
CA ARG A 5 13.56 6.20 13.27
C ARG A 5 15.04 6.18 12.90
N ASP A 6 15.92 6.17 13.90
CA ASP A 6 17.36 6.25 13.68
C ASP A 6 17.86 5.07 12.83
N ARG A 7 17.36 3.86 13.11
CA ARG A 7 17.67 2.66 12.32
C ARG A 7 17.09 2.70 10.92
N LEU A 8 15.88 3.25 10.76
CA LEU A 8 15.25 3.40 9.45
C LEU A 8 15.85 4.55 8.63
N ALA A 9 16.66 5.42 9.23
CA ALA A 9 17.44 6.43 8.52
C ALA A 9 18.76 5.88 7.95
N GLU A 10 19.21 4.71 8.40
CA GLU A 10 20.41 4.06 7.88
C GLU A 10 20.22 3.55 6.45
N ASN A 11 21.30 3.57 5.67
CA ASN A 11 21.38 3.14 4.27
C ASN A 11 20.64 4.05 3.28
N ALA A 12 20.88 3.81 1.99
CA ALA A 12 20.24 4.58 0.94
C ALA A 12 18.76 4.20 0.78
N ARG A 13 17.92 5.19 0.47
CA ARG A 13 16.45 5.05 0.26
C ARG A 13 16.00 3.94 -0.71
N GLY A 14 16.87 3.51 -1.62
CA GLY A 14 16.59 2.44 -2.59
C GLY A 14 16.89 1.04 -2.07
N GLU A 15 17.51 0.93 -0.90
CA GLU A 15 17.87 -0.33 -0.27
C GLU A 15 16.77 -0.77 0.71
N ILE A 16 16.78 -2.04 1.09
CA ILE A 16 15.84 -2.56 2.10
C ILE A 16 16.25 -2.06 3.50
N GLY A 17 17.54 -1.76 3.70
CA GLY A 17 18.10 -1.30 4.96
C GLY A 17 17.72 -2.20 6.14
N GLN A 18 17.40 -1.59 7.27
CA GLN A 18 16.94 -2.28 8.49
C GLN A 18 15.43 -2.59 8.49
N ALA A 19 14.70 -2.34 7.40
CA ALA A 19 13.23 -2.43 7.38
C ALA A 19 12.73 -3.83 7.76
N SER A 20 13.44 -4.89 7.33
CA SER A 20 13.04 -6.27 7.65
C SER A 20 13.29 -6.63 9.12
N ALA A 21 14.41 -6.14 9.70
CA ALA A 21 14.70 -6.32 11.11
C ALA A 21 13.71 -5.54 12.00
N VAL A 22 13.33 -4.33 11.59
CA VAL A 22 12.30 -3.53 12.26
C VAL A 22 10.92 -4.19 12.16
N ALA A 23 10.54 -4.71 10.98
CA ALA A 23 9.28 -5.46 10.84
C ALA A 23 9.24 -6.66 11.79
N ARG A 24 10.34 -7.41 11.89
CA ARG A 24 10.42 -8.54 12.82
C ARG A 24 10.29 -8.10 14.27
N GLU A 25 10.96 -7.03 14.67
CA GLU A 25 10.85 -6.48 16.03
C GLU A 25 9.41 -6.06 16.36
N VAL A 26 8.69 -5.42 15.43
CA VAL A 26 7.28 -5.04 15.64
C VAL A 26 6.38 -6.27 15.70
N LEU A 27 6.66 -7.33 14.94
CA LEU A 27 5.93 -8.61 15.05
C LEU A 27 6.17 -9.28 16.42
N ASP A 28 7.40 -9.24 16.91
CA ASP A 28 7.77 -9.77 18.24
C ASP A 28 7.25 -8.87 19.38
N CYS A 29 7.11 -7.57 19.14
CA CYS A 29 6.63 -6.56 20.09
C CYS A 29 5.59 -5.61 19.44
N PRO A 30 4.31 -6.04 19.32
CA PRO A 30 3.28 -5.24 18.63
C PRO A 30 3.02 -3.85 19.21
N GLY A 31 3.42 -3.58 20.46
CA GLY A 31 3.33 -2.26 21.09
C GLY A 31 4.15 -1.18 20.37
N GLN A 32 5.09 -1.57 19.50
CA GLN A 32 5.88 -0.64 18.69
C GLN A 32 5.19 -0.20 17.39
N LEU A 33 4.04 -0.79 17.04
CA LEU A 33 3.38 -0.52 15.76
C LEU A 33 3.00 0.95 15.57
N ASP A 34 2.51 1.62 16.62
CA ASP A 34 2.16 3.04 16.54
C ASP A 34 3.37 3.92 16.21
N ALA A 35 4.52 3.60 16.80
CA ALA A 35 5.76 4.30 16.48
C ALA A 35 6.16 4.06 15.01
N LEU A 36 6.04 2.84 14.50
CA LEU A 36 6.32 2.55 13.08
C LEU A 36 5.35 3.29 12.14
N VAL A 37 4.06 3.30 12.45
CA VAL A 37 3.03 3.97 11.64
C VAL A 37 3.24 5.50 11.63
N ALA A 38 3.64 6.09 12.75
CA ALA A 38 3.96 7.52 12.82
C ALA A 38 5.08 7.92 11.85
N LEU A 39 6.06 7.04 11.61
CA LEU A 39 7.20 7.28 10.71
C LEU A 39 6.80 7.31 9.22
N LEU A 40 5.58 6.90 8.86
CA LEU A 40 5.05 7.07 7.50
C LEU A 40 4.77 8.54 7.14
N ALA A 41 4.84 9.43 8.12
CA ALA A 41 4.70 10.87 7.98
C ALA A 41 5.99 11.63 8.33
N ASP A 42 7.13 10.92 8.44
CA ASP A 42 8.43 11.56 8.72
C ASP A 42 8.85 12.51 7.59
N ASP A 43 9.62 13.53 7.94
CA ASP A 43 10.16 14.49 6.96
C ASP A 43 11.31 13.89 6.14
N ASP A 44 11.99 12.87 6.67
CA ASP A 44 13.04 12.15 5.95
C ASP A 44 12.44 11.08 5.03
N ALA A 45 12.60 11.29 3.73
CA ALA A 45 12.06 10.38 2.72
C ALA A 45 12.68 8.96 2.75
N THR A 46 13.91 8.81 3.27
CA THR A 46 14.55 7.50 3.49
C THR A 46 13.84 6.77 4.62
N VAL A 47 13.59 7.46 5.74
CA VAL A 47 12.81 6.91 6.86
C VAL A 47 11.42 6.49 6.40
N VAL A 48 10.72 7.35 5.63
CA VAL A 48 9.39 7.02 5.09
C VAL A 48 9.44 5.78 4.20
N ALA A 49 10.44 5.66 3.32
CA ALA A 49 10.60 4.52 2.44
C ALA A 49 10.78 3.21 3.22
N HIS A 50 11.72 3.18 4.15
CA HIS A 50 12.00 2.00 4.96
C HIS A 50 10.84 1.68 5.93
N ALA A 51 10.21 2.69 6.54
CA ALA A 51 9.04 2.51 7.40
C ALA A 51 7.85 1.93 6.61
N ALA A 52 7.59 2.43 5.41
CA ALA A 52 6.52 1.92 4.55
C ALA A 52 6.77 0.46 4.14
N HIS A 53 8.03 0.10 3.87
CA HIS A 53 8.40 -1.28 3.57
C HIS A 53 8.25 -2.19 4.81
N ALA A 54 8.74 -1.76 5.97
CA ALA A 54 8.61 -2.50 7.22
C ALA A 54 7.13 -2.72 7.59
N ALA A 55 6.30 -1.67 7.53
CA ALA A 55 4.87 -1.76 7.80
C ALA A 55 4.16 -2.74 6.84
N MET A 56 4.57 -2.77 5.57
CA MET A 56 4.04 -3.73 4.60
C MET A 56 4.40 -5.16 4.98
N GLN A 57 5.65 -5.41 5.40
CA GLN A 57 6.05 -6.75 5.86
C GLN A 57 5.25 -7.18 7.10
N VAL A 58 5.09 -6.29 8.11
CA VAL A 58 4.24 -6.59 9.28
C VAL A 58 2.81 -6.94 8.84
N ALA A 59 2.24 -6.20 7.89
CA ALA A 59 0.89 -6.43 7.40
C ALA A 59 0.73 -7.71 6.55
N LEU A 60 1.82 -8.27 6.01
CA LEU A 60 1.78 -9.57 5.33
C LEU A 60 1.48 -10.69 6.33
N ASP A 61 2.07 -10.61 7.52
CA ASP A 61 1.95 -11.66 8.54
C ASP A 61 0.81 -11.39 9.53
N ARG A 62 0.57 -10.13 9.88
CA ARG A 62 -0.39 -9.69 10.91
C ARG A 62 -1.20 -8.47 10.47
N PRO A 63 -2.06 -8.59 9.44
CA PRO A 63 -2.90 -7.49 8.96
C PRO A 63 -3.86 -6.98 10.04
N ASP A 64 -4.27 -7.83 10.98
CA ASP A 64 -5.15 -7.50 12.10
C ASP A 64 -4.61 -6.35 12.97
N LEU A 65 -3.28 -6.21 13.09
CA LEU A 65 -2.68 -5.12 13.86
C LEU A 65 -2.94 -3.73 13.24
N PHE A 66 -3.25 -3.66 11.94
CA PHE A 66 -3.54 -2.41 11.24
C PHE A 66 -5.03 -2.06 11.19
N GLN A 67 -5.92 -2.94 11.63
CA GLN A 67 -7.37 -2.78 11.49
C GLN A 67 -7.87 -1.46 12.10
N GLY A 68 -7.46 -1.15 13.33
CA GLY A 68 -7.83 0.11 14.01
C GLY A 68 -7.17 1.38 13.43
N ARG A 69 -6.36 1.25 12.37
CA ARG A 69 -5.57 2.34 11.77
C ARG A 69 -5.93 2.59 10.30
N ALA A 70 -6.91 1.87 9.75
CA ALA A 70 -7.30 1.96 8.34
C ALA A 70 -7.59 3.41 7.89
N ALA A 71 -8.48 4.12 8.58
CA ALA A 71 -8.80 5.53 8.29
C ALA A 71 -7.57 6.46 8.27
N HIS A 72 -6.61 6.25 9.18
CA HIS A 72 -5.37 7.03 9.24
C HIS A 72 -4.48 6.72 8.02
N LEU A 73 -4.25 5.45 7.72
CA LEU A 73 -3.44 5.01 6.57
C LEU A 73 -4.06 5.45 5.23
N ILE A 74 -5.38 5.39 5.08
CA ILE A 74 -6.10 5.92 3.90
C ILE A 74 -5.85 7.42 3.77
N SER A 75 -5.89 8.16 4.88
CA SER A 75 -5.62 9.60 4.89
C SER A 75 -4.16 9.92 4.54
N LEU A 76 -3.20 9.12 5.02
CA LEU A 76 -1.79 9.25 4.62
C LEU A 76 -1.59 8.98 3.13
N LEU A 77 -2.24 7.95 2.58
CA LEU A 77 -2.15 7.59 1.17
C LEU A 77 -2.71 8.68 0.23
N ALA A 78 -3.73 9.41 0.69
CA ALA A 78 -4.33 10.52 -0.04
C ALA A 78 -3.43 11.76 -0.11
N ARG A 79 -2.47 11.91 0.81
CA ARG A 79 -1.59 13.08 0.85
C ARG A 79 -0.44 12.96 -0.17
N PRO A 80 -0.06 14.07 -0.82
CA PRO A 80 1.19 14.10 -1.59
C PRO A 80 2.38 13.68 -0.73
N GLY A 81 3.31 12.93 -1.32
CA GLY A 81 4.58 12.59 -0.68
C GLY A 81 5.32 11.47 -1.39
N PRO A 82 6.24 10.79 -0.69
CA PRO A 82 7.10 9.76 -1.26
C PRO A 82 6.28 8.67 -1.97
N TRP A 83 6.74 8.25 -3.15
CA TRP A 83 6.05 7.27 -3.98
C TRP A 83 5.97 5.90 -3.30
N GLU A 84 6.83 5.63 -2.33
CA GLU A 84 6.89 4.43 -1.51
C GLU A 84 5.62 4.27 -0.67
N ARG A 85 4.98 5.36 -0.22
CA ARG A 85 3.64 5.28 0.39
C ARG A 85 2.60 4.82 -0.63
N GLY A 86 2.68 5.36 -1.85
CA GLY A 86 1.84 4.96 -2.97
C GLY A 86 2.07 3.52 -3.42
N GLU A 87 3.26 2.97 -3.18
CA GLU A 87 3.56 1.57 -3.45
C GLU A 87 3.07 0.64 -2.32
N GLN A 88 3.45 0.93 -1.07
CA GLN A 88 3.32 -0.03 0.03
C GLN A 88 1.94 0.02 0.71
N LEU A 89 1.38 1.21 0.95
CA LEU A 89 0.10 1.32 1.66
C LEU A 89 -1.07 0.64 0.94
N PRO A 90 -1.21 0.67 -0.41
CA PRO A 90 -2.24 -0.11 -1.07
C PRO A 90 -2.16 -1.61 -0.79
N LYS A 91 -0.95 -2.16 -0.61
CA LYS A 91 -0.74 -3.57 -0.28
C LYS A 91 -1.26 -3.87 1.14
N ILE A 92 -1.02 -2.98 2.09
CA ILE A 92 -1.53 -3.11 3.47
C ILE A 92 -3.06 -3.01 3.46
N LEU A 93 -3.58 -1.90 2.93
CA LEU A 93 -4.98 -1.54 3.02
C LEU A 93 -5.92 -2.53 2.32
N ALA A 94 -5.48 -3.15 1.23
CA ALA A 94 -6.27 -4.15 0.52
C ALA A 94 -6.48 -5.47 1.31
N ARG A 95 -5.73 -5.67 2.41
CA ARG A 95 -5.83 -6.85 3.28
C ARG A 95 -6.69 -6.63 4.51
N LEU A 96 -7.12 -5.39 4.75
CA LEU A 96 -7.89 -5.03 5.94
C LEU A 96 -9.38 -5.30 5.73
N ASP A 97 -10.08 -5.54 6.84
CA ASP A 97 -11.53 -5.64 6.88
C ASP A 97 -12.14 -4.23 6.84
N LEU A 98 -12.06 -3.56 5.68
CA LEU A 98 -12.48 -2.16 5.56
C LEU A 98 -14.00 -2.01 5.61
N GLU A 99 -14.48 -1.05 6.38
CA GLU A 99 -15.89 -0.67 6.33
C GLU A 99 -16.26 -0.12 4.94
N LYS A 100 -17.55 -0.17 4.58
CA LYS A 100 -18.04 0.30 3.28
C LYS A 100 -17.58 1.73 2.94
N GLY A 101 -17.59 2.62 3.92
CA GLY A 101 -17.12 4.00 3.76
C GLY A 101 -15.62 4.09 3.49
N GLU A 102 -14.82 3.31 4.22
CA GLU A 102 -13.37 3.24 4.05
C GLU A 102 -12.98 2.61 2.70
N ALA A 103 -13.60 1.50 2.32
CA ALA A 103 -13.36 0.81 1.06
C ALA A 103 -13.70 1.72 -0.14
N SER A 104 -14.83 2.42 -0.09
CA SER A 104 -15.22 3.39 -1.12
C SER A 104 -14.23 4.56 -1.23
N ARG A 105 -13.82 5.12 -0.08
CA ARG A 105 -12.82 6.20 -0.03
C ARG A 105 -11.47 5.74 -0.59
N LEU A 106 -11.01 4.56 -0.19
CA LEU A 106 -9.77 3.97 -0.67
C LEU A 106 -9.84 3.74 -2.18
N ALA A 107 -10.90 3.15 -2.70
CA ALA A 107 -11.06 2.92 -4.14
C ALA A 107 -10.96 4.21 -4.95
N LYS A 108 -11.59 5.30 -4.49
CA LYS A 108 -11.49 6.61 -5.12
C LYS A 108 -10.04 7.12 -5.18
N ILE A 109 -9.29 6.97 -4.07
CA ILE A 109 -7.88 7.34 -4.01
C ILE A 109 -7.06 6.48 -5.00
N LEU A 110 -7.20 5.16 -4.95
CA LEU A 110 -6.46 4.23 -5.80
C LEU A 110 -6.73 4.45 -7.30
N LEU A 111 -7.97 4.77 -7.68
CA LEU A 111 -8.32 5.13 -9.06
C LEU A 111 -7.56 6.38 -9.53
N GLY A 112 -7.44 7.40 -8.69
CA GLY A 112 -6.63 8.59 -8.98
C GLY A 112 -5.14 8.26 -9.09
N LYS A 113 -4.64 7.33 -8.26
CA LYS A 113 -3.24 6.89 -8.30
C LYS A 113 -2.84 6.16 -9.57
N LEU A 114 -3.80 5.64 -10.33
CA LEU A 114 -3.50 5.06 -11.63
C LEU A 114 -2.87 6.10 -12.57
N ASP A 115 -3.12 7.40 -12.39
CA ASP A 115 -2.57 8.46 -13.23
C ASP A 115 -1.25 9.05 -12.74
N GLU A 116 -0.74 8.61 -11.59
CA GLU A 116 0.51 9.11 -11.05
C GLU A 116 1.72 8.73 -11.94
N ARG A 117 2.75 9.60 -11.91
CA ARG A 117 4.01 9.41 -12.65
C ARG A 117 4.71 8.10 -12.25
N SER A 118 4.62 7.72 -10.98
CA SER A 118 5.24 6.49 -10.47
C SER A 118 4.49 5.25 -10.98
N THR A 119 5.12 4.51 -11.89
CA THR A 119 4.50 3.30 -12.47
C THR A 119 4.32 2.20 -11.43
N ILE A 120 5.21 2.11 -10.44
CA ILE A 120 5.13 1.11 -9.38
C ILE A 120 4.01 1.42 -8.38
N ALA A 121 3.78 2.70 -8.06
CA ALA A 121 2.62 3.12 -7.27
C ALA A 121 1.31 2.85 -8.02
N ALA A 122 1.22 3.21 -9.30
CA ALA A 122 0.04 2.92 -10.13
C ALA A 122 -0.25 1.40 -10.23
N ALA A 123 0.79 0.57 -10.40
CA ALA A 123 0.64 -0.88 -10.44
C ALA A 123 0.18 -1.47 -9.09
N SER A 124 0.64 -0.90 -7.98
CA SER A 124 0.21 -1.28 -6.64
C SER A 124 -1.25 -0.89 -6.39
N ALA A 125 -1.64 0.31 -6.83
CA ALA A 125 -3.03 0.76 -6.76
C ALA A 125 -3.99 -0.13 -7.57
N LEU A 126 -3.59 -0.52 -8.79
CA LEU A 126 -4.37 -1.46 -9.60
C LEU A 126 -4.55 -2.81 -8.88
N SER A 127 -3.47 -3.34 -8.29
CA SER A 127 -3.51 -4.63 -7.60
C SER A 127 -4.44 -4.58 -6.39
N ALA A 128 -4.40 -3.48 -5.63
CA ALA A 128 -5.29 -3.25 -4.49
C ALA A 128 -6.76 -3.12 -4.91
N LEU A 129 -7.07 -2.42 -6.01
CA LEU A 129 -8.45 -2.35 -6.54
C LEU A 129 -9.00 -3.73 -6.91
N VAL A 130 -8.20 -4.58 -7.55
CA VAL A 130 -8.60 -5.95 -7.89
C VAL A 130 -8.83 -6.77 -6.63
N GLU A 131 -7.93 -6.68 -5.64
CA GLU A 131 -8.06 -7.43 -4.39
C GLU A 131 -9.29 -7.00 -3.57
N LEU A 132 -9.58 -5.70 -3.50
CA LEU A 132 -10.80 -5.19 -2.86
C LEU A 132 -12.06 -5.71 -3.55
N ALA A 133 -12.06 -5.89 -4.87
CA ALA A 133 -13.19 -6.47 -5.58
C ALA A 133 -13.30 -7.98 -5.33
N CYS A 134 -12.18 -8.71 -5.32
CA CYS A 134 -12.16 -10.14 -5.00
C CYS A 134 -12.69 -10.45 -3.60
N THR A 135 -12.46 -9.55 -2.66
CA THR A 135 -12.94 -9.66 -1.27
C THR A 135 -14.32 -9.05 -1.05
N GLY A 136 -15.01 -8.62 -2.12
CA GLY A 136 -16.36 -8.05 -2.04
C GLY A 136 -16.44 -6.67 -1.36
N ARG A 137 -15.30 -6.00 -1.15
CA ARG A 137 -15.21 -4.68 -0.50
C ARG A 137 -15.60 -3.54 -1.42
N ILE A 138 -15.47 -3.75 -2.72
CA ILE A 138 -15.91 -2.81 -3.74
C ILE A 138 -16.60 -3.54 -4.87
N GLU A 139 -17.41 -2.80 -5.64
CA GLU A 139 -18.10 -3.32 -6.81
C GLU A 139 -17.10 -3.87 -7.86
N PRO A 140 -17.29 -5.10 -8.36
CA PRO A 140 -16.48 -5.70 -9.42
C PRO A 140 -16.28 -4.80 -10.65
N ALA A 141 -17.31 -4.04 -11.02
CA ALA A 141 -17.28 -3.12 -12.15
C ALA A 141 -16.20 -2.04 -12.01
N VAL A 142 -15.87 -1.61 -10.78
CA VAL A 142 -14.83 -0.61 -10.52
C VAL A 142 -13.46 -1.20 -10.87
N ALA A 143 -13.16 -2.41 -10.38
CA ALA A 143 -11.90 -3.10 -10.67
C ALA A 143 -11.76 -3.44 -12.16
N ARG A 144 -12.83 -3.89 -12.83
CA ARG A 144 -12.84 -4.15 -14.28
C ARG A 144 -12.50 -2.91 -15.09
N ARG A 145 -13.11 -1.77 -14.80
CA ARG A 145 -12.80 -0.49 -15.50
C ARG A 145 -11.34 -0.07 -15.28
N ALA A 146 -10.85 -0.17 -14.04
CA ALA A 146 -9.46 0.12 -13.72
C ALA A 146 -8.48 -0.80 -14.46
N HIS A 147 -8.80 -2.10 -14.54
CA HIS A 147 -8.02 -3.09 -15.27
C HIS A 147 -7.97 -2.80 -16.78
N SER A 148 -9.11 -2.58 -17.43
CA SER A 148 -9.15 -2.25 -18.87
C SER A 148 -8.34 -0.98 -19.18
N ARG A 149 -8.47 0.05 -18.34
CA ARG A 149 -7.66 1.28 -18.45
C ARG A 149 -6.16 1.00 -18.32
N ALA A 150 -5.77 0.20 -17.34
CA ALA A 150 -4.36 -0.15 -17.12
C ALA A 150 -3.79 -1.02 -18.26
N LEU A 151 -4.59 -1.92 -18.81
CA LEU A 151 -4.21 -2.77 -19.94
C LEU A 151 -3.95 -1.95 -21.21
N ALA A 152 -4.74 -0.90 -21.45
CA ALA A 152 -4.57 0.05 -22.55
C ALA A 152 -3.48 1.10 -22.31
N SER A 153 -2.83 1.12 -21.14
CA SER A 153 -1.86 2.16 -20.80
C SER A 153 -0.57 2.04 -21.64
N PRO A 154 0.02 3.15 -22.12
CA PRO A 154 1.33 3.13 -22.79
C PRO A 154 2.47 2.76 -21.83
N ARG A 155 2.24 2.81 -20.51
CA ARG A 155 3.22 2.39 -19.49
C ARG A 155 3.30 0.86 -19.47
N LYS A 156 4.30 0.30 -20.17
CA LYS A 156 4.52 -1.15 -20.35
C LYS A 156 4.43 -1.94 -19.04
N ALA A 157 5.00 -1.43 -17.94
CA ALA A 157 4.96 -2.11 -16.65
C ALA A 157 3.57 -2.13 -15.99
N LEU A 158 2.75 -1.08 -16.16
CA LEU A 158 1.37 -1.08 -15.70
C LEU A 158 0.51 -2.04 -16.53
N ALA A 159 0.65 -2.02 -17.85
CA ALA A 159 -0.03 -2.97 -18.73
C ALA A 159 0.38 -4.43 -18.44
N ALA A 160 1.67 -4.67 -18.16
CA ALA A 160 2.15 -5.98 -17.72
C ALA A 160 1.52 -6.42 -16.40
N ARG A 161 1.38 -5.50 -15.43
CA ARG A 161 0.65 -5.80 -14.18
C ARG A 161 -0.82 -6.14 -14.45
N ALA A 162 -1.51 -5.39 -15.30
CA ALA A 162 -2.89 -5.68 -15.68
C ALA A 162 -3.01 -7.09 -16.29
N ARG A 163 -2.11 -7.48 -17.20
CA ARG A 163 -2.09 -8.84 -17.75
C ARG A 163 -1.96 -9.93 -16.68
N ARG A 164 -1.10 -9.73 -15.68
CA ARG A 164 -0.95 -10.68 -14.56
C ARG A 164 -2.22 -10.80 -13.70
N LEU A 165 -3.02 -9.74 -13.62
CA LEU A 165 -4.27 -9.72 -12.86
C LEU A 165 -5.49 -10.22 -13.68
N ALA A 166 -5.31 -10.54 -14.96
CA ALA A 166 -6.43 -10.84 -15.86
C ALA A 166 -7.27 -12.04 -15.40
N GLN A 167 -6.66 -13.08 -14.81
CA GLN A 167 -7.42 -14.22 -14.28
C GLN A 167 -8.33 -13.77 -13.12
N LYS A 168 -7.76 -13.11 -12.10
CA LYS A 168 -8.54 -12.58 -10.97
C LYS A 168 -9.71 -11.71 -11.43
N VAL A 169 -9.49 -10.86 -12.44
CA VAL A 169 -10.52 -9.96 -12.96
C VAL A 169 -11.61 -10.71 -13.76
N ARG A 170 -11.28 -11.81 -14.44
CA ARG A 170 -12.28 -12.69 -15.08
C ARG A 170 -13.14 -13.42 -14.07
N ASP A 171 -12.55 -13.78 -12.93
CA ASP A 171 -13.24 -14.50 -11.86
C ASP A 171 -14.16 -13.59 -11.02
N LEU A 172 -14.05 -12.26 -11.20
CA LEU A 172 -15.06 -11.32 -10.73
C LEU A 172 -16.30 -11.46 -11.63
N GLY A 173 -17.37 -12.07 -11.11
CA GLY A 173 -18.67 -12.22 -11.81
C GLY A 173 -19.18 -10.95 -12.51
#